data_AF-A0A3E1NMA9-F1
#
_entry.id   AF-A0A3E1NMA9-F1
#
_cell.length_a   1.000
_cell.length_b   1.000
_cell.length_c   1.000
_cell.angle_alpha   90.00
_cell.angle_beta   90.00
_cell.angle_gamma   90.00
#
_symmetry.space_group_name_H-M   'P 1'
#
loop_
_entity.id
_entity.type
_entity.pdbx_description
1 polymer ?
#
loop_
_entity_poly.entity_id
_entity_poly.type
_entity_poly.pdbx_seq_one_letter_code
_entity_poly.pdbx_strand_id
1 'polypeptide(L)'
;MLVVCTSIEPSQKQKQLLGKYANRAFHLTIGKKYLVFALTIASENVHYVQILTDYGHLVSVPFFLFSFLDSRVSRYWEMRTFEDGVVTFWPPSFYTEFYHDDLFEEIDSVVQDFTQVRIRLEREFEVS
;
A
#
# COMPACT_ATOMS: atom_id res chain seq x y z
N MET A 1 -6.44 5.36 -4.92
CA MET A 1 -7.23 5.56 -3.70
C MET A 1 -6.47 6.53 -2.82
N LEU A 2 -7.14 7.43 -2.11
CA LEU A 2 -6.52 8.46 -1.27
C LEU A 2 -6.92 8.28 0.18
N VAL A 3 -5.95 8.28 1.08
CA VAL A 3 -6.18 8.09 2.52
C VAL A 3 -5.51 9.18 3.34
N VAL A 4 -5.97 9.38 4.57
CA VAL A 4 -5.31 10.22 5.58
C VAL A 4 -4.86 9.33 6.73
N CYS A 5 -3.62 9.51 7.19
CA CYS A 5 -3.11 8.78 8.35
C CYS A 5 -3.80 9.31 9.62
N THR A 6 -4.46 8.42 10.35
CA THR A 6 -5.14 8.75 11.61
C THR A 6 -4.42 8.19 12.83
N SER A 7 -3.53 7.22 12.63
CA SER A 7 -2.67 6.69 13.69
C SER A 7 -1.33 6.21 13.12
N ILE A 8 -0.27 6.34 13.91
CA ILE A 8 1.05 5.77 13.64
C ILE A 8 1.32 4.49 14.44
N GLU A 9 0.44 4.17 15.39
CA GLU A 9 0.51 2.97 16.20
C GLU A 9 -0.81 2.18 16.17
N PRO A 10 -0.75 0.85 16.07
CA PRO A 10 -1.93 0.00 16.25
C PRO A 10 -2.44 0.08 17.71
N SER A 11 -3.75 0.04 17.91
CA SER A 11 -4.37 -0.21 19.22
C SER A 11 -3.99 -1.59 19.76
N GLN A 12 -4.19 -1.85 21.06
CA GLN A 12 -3.88 -3.16 21.66
C GLN A 12 -4.56 -4.34 20.94
N LYS A 13 -5.82 -4.18 20.56
CA LYS A 13 -6.55 -5.20 19.78
C LYS A 13 -5.92 -5.43 18.40
N GLN A 14 -5.49 -4.36 17.74
CA GLN A 14 -4.81 -4.45 16.45
C GLN A 14 -3.39 -5.03 16.59
N LYS A 15 -2.68 -4.76 17.68
CA LYS A 15 -1.39 -5.38 18.00
C LYS A 15 -1.53 -6.90 18.12
N GLN A 16 -2.60 -7.40 18.75
CA GLN A 16 -2.88 -8.84 18.81
C GLN A 16 -3.07 -9.45 17.42
N LEU A 17 -3.78 -8.77 16.52
CA LEU A 17 -3.97 -9.21 15.12
C LEU A 17 -2.66 -9.21 14.31
N LEU A 18 -1.77 -8.24 14.57
CA LEU A 18 -0.49 -8.14 13.87
C LEU A 18 0.56 -9.15 14.36
N GLY A 19 0.39 -9.71 15.56
CA GLY A 19 1.34 -10.64 16.16
C GLY A 19 2.76 -10.05 16.19
N LYS A 20 3.71 -10.74 15.54
CA LYS A 20 5.13 -10.33 15.49
C LYS A 20 5.38 -8.96 14.82
N TYR A 21 4.43 -8.45 14.05
CA TYR A 21 4.53 -7.16 13.36
C TYR A 21 3.95 -5.98 14.16
N ALA A 22 3.48 -6.21 15.39
CA ALA A 22 2.78 -5.22 16.20
C ALA A 22 3.58 -3.93 16.53
N ASN A 23 4.91 -4.02 16.53
CA ASN A 23 5.80 -2.92 16.91
C ASN A 23 6.57 -2.31 15.72
N ARG A 24 6.15 -2.60 14.48
CA ARG A 24 6.80 -2.03 13.30
C ARG A 24 6.45 -0.54 13.18
N ALA A 25 7.48 0.30 13.06
CA ALA A 25 7.31 1.70 12.66
C ALA A 25 7.11 1.78 11.14
N PHE A 26 6.10 2.53 10.70
CA PHE A 26 5.77 2.69 9.27
C PHE A 26 6.21 4.04 8.68
N HIS A 27 6.81 4.91 9.49
CA HIS A 27 7.30 6.24 9.07
C HIS A 27 6.21 7.09 8.38
N LEU A 28 5.12 7.30 9.10
CA LEU A 28 3.95 8.07 8.67
C LEU A 28 3.75 9.27 9.60
N THR A 29 3.06 10.27 9.07
CA THR A 29 2.67 11.48 9.79
C THR A 29 1.15 11.54 9.91
N ILE A 30 0.64 11.63 11.14
CA ILE A 30 -0.80 11.80 11.40
C ILE A 30 -1.31 13.07 10.69
N GLY A 31 -2.46 12.98 10.02
CA GLY A 31 -3.08 14.05 9.27
C GLY A 31 -2.53 14.23 7.85
N LYS A 32 -1.40 13.58 7.50
CA LYS A 32 -0.88 13.61 6.13
C LYS A 32 -1.70 12.68 5.23
N LYS A 33 -1.88 13.13 3.99
CA LYS A 33 -2.54 12.36 2.92
C LYS A 33 -1.51 11.45 2.24
N TYR A 34 -1.94 10.24 1.92
CA TYR A 34 -1.13 9.24 1.23
C TYR A 34 -1.92 8.67 0.06
N LEU A 35 -1.26 8.58 -1.09
CA LEU A 35 -1.75 7.84 -2.24
C LEU A 35 -1.52 6.34 -1.99
N VAL A 36 -2.58 5.55 -2.14
CA VAL A 36 -2.51 4.10 -2.10
C VAL A 36 -2.19 3.58 -3.49
N PHE A 37 -1.16 2.75 -3.59
CA PHE A 37 -0.66 2.13 -4.82
C PHE A 37 -1.20 0.72 -5.04
N ALA A 38 -1.52 0.01 -3.97
CA ALA A 38 -2.04 -1.36 -4.02
C ALA A 38 -2.86 -1.68 -2.76
N LEU A 39 -3.84 -2.58 -2.87
CA LEU A 39 -4.65 -3.09 -1.76
C LEU A 39 -4.55 -4.62 -1.70
N THR A 40 -4.39 -5.15 -0.49
CA THR A 40 -4.40 -6.59 -0.20
C THR A 40 -5.43 -6.88 0.88
N ILE A 41 -6.41 -7.71 0.55
CA ILE A 41 -7.48 -8.16 1.43
C ILE A 41 -7.20 -9.62 1.78
N ALA A 42 -6.69 -9.85 2.99
CA ALA A 42 -6.56 -11.19 3.53
C ALA A 42 -7.89 -11.67 4.14
N SER A 43 -8.22 -12.95 3.97
CA SER A 43 -9.47 -13.58 4.43
C SER A 43 -9.61 -13.61 5.95
N GLU A 44 -8.54 -13.96 6.67
CA GLU A 44 -8.55 -14.12 8.13
C GLU A 44 -7.56 -13.18 8.86
N ASN A 45 -6.92 -12.27 8.12
CA ASN A 45 -5.84 -11.43 8.62
C ASN A 45 -6.09 -9.93 8.36
N VAL A 46 -5.18 -9.11 8.87
CA VAL A 46 -5.14 -7.67 8.64
C VAL A 46 -5.09 -7.37 7.13
N HIS A 47 -5.91 -6.43 6.67
CA HIS A 47 -5.82 -5.91 5.31
C HIS A 47 -4.71 -4.86 5.22
N TYR A 48 -4.04 -4.80 4.08
CA TYR A 48 -2.88 -3.93 3.88
C TYR A 48 -3.07 -3.04 2.66
N VAL A 49 -2.53 -1.84 2.75
CA VAL A 49 -2.37 -0.92 1.63
C VAL A 49 -0.89 -0.68 1.40
N GLN A 50 -0.48 -0.49 0.14
CA GLN A 50 0.87 -0.05 -0.19
C GLN A 50 0.88 1.45 -0.44
N ILE A 51 1.78 2.16 0.23
CA ILE A 51 1.91 3.62 0.19
C ILE A 51 3.39 4.01 0.18
N LEU A 52 3.71 5.22 -0.31
CA LEU A 52 5.03 5.82 -0.13
C LEU A 52 5.13 6.47 1.25
N THR A 53 6.10 6.03 2.05
CA THR A 53 6.37 6.61 3.38
C THR A 53 6.85 8.05 3.28
N ASP A 54 7.02 8.70 4.43
CA ASP A 54 7.62 10.04 4.49
C ASP A 54 9.07 10.10 3.97
N TYR A 55 9.73 8.94 3.85
CA TYR A 55 11.07 8.79 3.27
C TYR A 55 11.06 8.30 1.81
N GLY A 56 9.89 8.13 1.20
CA GLY A 56 9.78 7.73 -0.21
C GLY A 56 9.93 6.24 -0.48
N HIS A 57 9.86 5.39 0.54
CA HIS A 57 9.86 3.93 0.36
C HIS A 57 8.43 3.42 0.17
N LEU A 58 8.23 2.53 -0.81
CA LEU A 58 6.96 1.84 -0.99
C LEU A 58 6.85 0.71 0.04
N VAL A 59 5.89 0.79 0.96
CA VAL A 59 5.73 -0.20 2.03
C VAL A 59 4.28 -0.64 2.19
N SER A 60 4.09 -1.89 2.63
CA SER A 60 2.79 -2.41 3.06
C SER A 60 2.47 -1.97 4.49
N VAL A 61 1.34 -1.30 4.67
CA VAL A 61 0.88 -0.75 5.95
C VAL A 61 -0.52 -1.28 6.27
N PRO A 62 -0.82 -1.60 7.54
CA PRO A 62 -2.16 -1.97 7.96
C PRO A 62 -3.20 -0.89 7.60
N PHE A 63 -4.27 -1.31 6.94
CA PHE A 63 -5.36 -0.47 6.49
C PHE A 63 -6.00 0.37 7.61
N PHE A 64 -6.05 -0.18 8.83
CA PHE A 64 -6.70 0.46 9.98
C PHE A 64 -5.96 1.68 10.55
N LEU A 65 -4.76 2.00 10.05
CA LEU A 65 -4.02 3.21 10.42
C LEU A 65 -4.54 4.47 9.70
N PHE A 66 -5.51 4.30 8.80
CA PHE A 66 -5.98 5.33 7.90
C PHE A 66 -7.50 5.50 7.89
N SER A 67 -7.93 6.67 7.42
CA SER A 67 -9.30 6.94 6.97
C SER A 67 -9.31 7.26 5.47
N PHE A 68 -10.39 6.89 4.77
CA PHE A 68 -10.51 7.08 3.33
C PHE A 68 -11.00 8.48 3.00
N LEU A 69 -10.24 9.17 2.15
CA LEU A 69 -10.68 10.42 1.52
C LEU A 69 -11.30 10.14 0.15
N ASP A 70 -10.75 9.15 -0.56
CA ASP A 70 -11.29 8.62 -1.81
C ASP A 70 -11.06 7.11 -1.86
N SER A 71 -12.13 6.33 -1.77
CA SER A 71 -12.12 4.86 -1.74
C SER A 71 -12.29 4.21 -3.11
N ARG A 72 -12.26 4.96 -4.21
CA ARG A 72 -12.37 4.38 -5.56
C ARG A 72 -11.18 3.45 -5.83
N VAL A 73 -11.49 2.27 -6.35
CA VAL A 73 -10.48 1.34 -6.90
C VAL A 73 -9.94 1.94 -8.19
N SER A 74 -8.62 1.91 -8.37
CA SER A 74 -8.00 2.45 -9.58
C SER A 74 -8.39 1.64 -10.81
N ARG A 75 -8.61 2.32 -11.95
CA ARG A 75 -8.76 1.66 -13.26
C ARG A 75 -7.48 1.00 -13.77
N TYR A 76 -6.33 1.29 -13.14
CA TYR A 76 -5.04 0.73 -13.46
C TYR A 76 -4.67 -0.47 -12.57
N TRP A 77 -5.57 -0.89 -11.69
CA TRP A 77 -5.38 -2.08 -10.87
C TRP A 77 -6.06 -3.30 -11.50
N GLU A 78 -5.39 -4.44 -11.40
CA GLU A 78 -5.95 -5.76 -11.66
C GLU A 78 -6.33 -6.41 -10.33
N MET A 79 -7.42 -7.17 -10.37
CA MET A 79 -7.80 -8.03 -9.25
C MET A 79 -7.23 -9.43 -9.47
N ARG A 80 -6.53 -9.98 -8.47
CA ARG A 80 -6.15 -11.40 -8.44
C ARG A 80 -6.55 -12.04 -7.13
N THR A 81 -6.96 -13.31 -7.21
CA THR A 81 -7.27 -14.15 -6.05
C THR A 81 -6.24 -15.27 -5.99
N PHE A 82 -5.67 -15.49 -4.81
CA PHE A 82 -4.72 -16.56 -4.55
C PHE A 82 -5.42 -17.76 -3.90
N GLU A 83 -4.79 -18.94 -3.93
CA GLU A 83 -5.37 -20.19 -3.43
C GLU A 83 -5.71 -20.15 -1.93
N ASP A 84 -5.02 -19.31 -1.16
CA ASP A 84 -5.25 -19.05 0.26
C ASP A 84 -6.43 -18.09 0.54
N GLY A 85 -7.12 -17.65 -0.51
CA GLY A 85 -8.24 -16.72 -0.43
C GLY A 85 -7.83 -15.25 -0.28
N VAL A 86 -6.54 -14.93 -0.37
CA VAL A 86 -6.08 -13.53 -0.43
C VAL A 86 -6.51 -12.91 -1.76
N VAL A 87 -7.16 -11.74 -1.67
CA VAL A 87 -7.54 -10.93 -2.83
C VAL A 87 -6.65 -9.70 -2.89
N THR A 88 -6.12 -9.41 -4.07
CA THR A 88 -5.24 -8.27 -4.32
C THR A 88 -5.81 -7.38 -5.40
N PHE A 89 -5.61 -6.07 -5.26
CA PHE A 89 -5.92 -5.06 -6.27
C PHE A 89 -4.66 -4.23 -6.50
N TRP A 90 -3.82 -4.67 -7.44
CA TRP A 90 -2.49 -4.10 -7.66
C TRP A 90 -2.31 -3.66 -9.11
N PRO A 91 -1.39 -2.71 -9.38
CA PRO A 91 -0.89 -2.50 -10.73
C PRO A 91 -0.34 -3.82 -11.31
N PRO A 92 -0.54 -4.11 -12.61
CA PRO A 92 -0.11 -5.38 -13.20
C PRO A 92 1.36 -5.72 -12.95
N SER A 93 2.24 -4.71 -12.97
CA SER A 93 3.68 -4.89 -12.78
C SER A 93 4.07 -5.34 -11.37
N PHE A 94 3.26 -5.06 -10.35
CA PHE A 94 3.52 -5.47 -8.96
C PHE A 94 3.39 -7.00 -8.77
N TYR A 95 2.82 -7.71 -9.75
CA TYR A 95 2.78 -9.17 -9.75
C TYR A 95 4.04 -9.81 -10.35
N THR A 96 5.00 -9.00 -10.84
CA THR A 96 6.31 -9.51 -11.26
C THR A 96 7.06 -10.04 -10.04
N GLU A 97 7.69 -11.20 -10.19
CA GLU A 97 8.54 -11.77 -9.14
C GLU A 97 9.60 -10.74 -8.71
N PHE A 98 9.83 -10.61 -7.40
CA PHE A 98 10.79 -9.67 -6.80
C PHE A 98 10.55 -8.17 -7.05
N TYR A 99 9.41 -7.75 -7.60
CA TYR A 99 9.17 -6.33 -7.93
C TYR A 99 9.48 -5.36 -6.78
N HIS A 100 9.05 -5.66 -5.55
CA HIS A 100 9.28 -4.80 -4.39
C HIS A 100 10.74 -4.79 -3.92
N ASP A 101 11.44 -5.90 -4.06
CA ASP A 101 12.86 -6.03 -3.70
C ASP A 101 13.71 -5.30 -4.76
N ASP A 102 13.44 -5.53 -6.04
CA ASP A 102 14.11 -4.84 -7.16
C ASP A 102 13.85 -3.32 -7.12
N LEU A 103 12.65 -2.88 -6.71
CA LEU A 103 12.36 -1.46 -6.51
C LEU A 103 13.18 -0.88 -5.35
N PHE A 104 13.37 -1.64 -4.27
CA PHE A 104 14.19 -1.24 -3.13
C PHE A 104 15.69 -1.22 -3.48
N GLU A 105 16.15 -2.13 -4.33
CA GLU A 105 17.52 -2.19 -4.86
C GLU A 105 17.76 -1.19 -6.01
N GLU A 106 16.77 -0.35 -6.33
CA GLU A 106 16.83 0.69 -7.37
C GLU A 106 17.16 0.14 -8.78
N ILE A 107 16.65 -1.04 -9.11
CA ILE A 107 16.79 -1.60 -10.46
C ILE A 107 16.08 -0.69 -11.47
N ASP A 108 16.86 -0.15 -12.43
CA ASP A 108 16.41 0.91 -13.35
C ASP A 108 15.07 0.64 -14.03
N SER A 109 14.85 -0.58 -14.54
CA SER A 109 13.61 -0.95 -15.22
C SER A 109 12.40 -0.90 -14.29
N VAL A 110 12.57 -1.31 -13.03
CA VAL A 110 11.52 -1.34 -12.01
C VAL A 110 11.24 0.06 -11.48
N VAL A 111 12.28 0.88 -11.28
CA VAL A 111 12.13 2.31 -10.91
C VAL A 111 11.37 3.09 -12.00
N GLN A 112 11.69 2.84 -13.27
CA GLN A 112 11.00 3.45 -14.40
C GLN A 112 9.53 3.03 -14.45
N ASP A 113 9.25 1.74 -14.31
CA ASP A 113 7.87 1.24 -14.25
C ASP A 113 7.09 1.85 -13.07
N PHE A 114 7.66 1.82 -11.86
CA PHE A 114 7.03 2.40 -10.67
C PHE A 114 6.74 3.89 -10.85
N THR A 115 7.66 4.63 -11.47
CA THR A 115 7.45 6.05 -11.81
C THR A 115 6.23 6.24 -12.71
N GLN A 116 6.04 5.37 -13.71
CA GLN A 116 4.86 5.43 -14.57
C GLN A 116 3.57 5.07 -13.82
N VAL A 117 3.62 4.05 -12.96
CA VAL A 117 2.49 3.69 -12.08
C VAL A 117 2.11 4.88 -11.20
N ARG A 118 3.09 5.51 -10.55
CA ARG A 118 2.89 6.68 -9.69
C ARG A 118 2.20 7.81 -10.43
N ILE A 119 2.74 8.23 -11.58
CA ILE A 119 2.18 9.32 -12.40
C ILE A 119 0.73 9.02 -12.81
N ARG A 120 0.41 7.77 -13.17
CA ARG A 120 -0.95 7.37 -13.55
C ARG A 120 -1.92 7.49 -12.38
N LEU A 121 -1.53 7.04 -11.20
CA LEU A 121 -2.36 7.07 -10.00
C LEU A 121 -2.50 8.50 -9.44
N GLU A 122 -1.42 9.28 -9.40
CA GLU A 122 -1.44 10.70 -9.03
C GLU A 122 -2.43 11.49 -9.89
N ARG A 123 -2.43 11.27 -11.21
CA ARG A 123 -3.39 11.88 -12.13
C ARG A 123 -4.82 11.42 -11.90
N GLU A 124 -5.05 10.14 -11.61
CA GLU A 124 -6.40 9.59 -11.40
C GLU A 124 -7.05 10.13 -10.12
N PHE A 125 -6.26 10.33 -9.07
CA PHE A 125 -6.72 10.80 -7.77
C PHE A 125 -6.48 12.29 -7.55
N GLU A 126 -6.08 13.03 -8.60
CA GLU A 126 -5.84 14.48 -8.58
C GLU A 126 -4.87 14.91 -7.46
N VAL A 127 -3.83 14.09 -7.25
CA VAL A 127 -2.75 14.36 -6.28
C VAL A 127 -1.55 14.86 -7.06
N SER A 128 -1.08 16.08 -6.77
CA SER A 128 0.07 16.73 -7.41
C SER A 128 1.14 17.12 -6.41
#